data_AF-A0A2H6A147-F1
#
_entry.id   AF-A0A2H6A147-F1
#
_cell.length_a   1.000
_cell.length_b   1.000
_cell.length_c   1.000
_cell.angle_alpha   90.00
_cell.angle_beta   90.00
_cell.angle_gamma   90.00
#
_symmetry.space_group_name_H-M   'P 1'
#
loop_
_entity.id
_entity.type
_entity.pdbx_description
1 polymer ?
#
loop_
_entity_poly.entity_id
_entity_poly.type
_entity_poly.pdbx_seq_one_letter_code
_entity_poly.pdbx_strand_id
1 'polypeptide(L)'
;MIPRSSTALAIGLLAAMVRADQVGAQQARAEPLPLADSLATWYALGINAHHLCAGLWVVGRDNRRSPEAVIAEDIARFPQFRWEKDFSYRVDEIRRIATVIDPRVGERSAKYNGDQGCTILPAGARDVYFEPRAVKPDLPDPAEQDWPMGDRNATEPVQGVDYRALEEVLDWAFDDSRHARPQNTRGIAVVYRGKIVAERYAPGWGPYTPQISWSMGKSIAATLIGVLVQDGLLSLEQPAPVPEWQGLRDPRREIRIRDLLRMSSGLDFDNFGLDPENSYNAANEHFRIYFDALDVAAHAIHQPLRYRPGSLWRYRNSDPLTLMYVARRALEAKGEDVLAFPQRRLFDRIGARSFVLETDAWGNFIITGYDYGGTRDWARFGLLYLWDGVWLGDRILPEGWREFVTTPAPGDPSRGYGGLFWLNAGGAMERLPRDAFWAAGYMGQRTLVIPSRDLVVVRQGPSSGGDGAYFQELVARILNAIGGGTGSR
;
A
#
# COMPACT_ATOMS: atom_id res chain seq x y z
N MET A 1 -34.37 -25.99 82.55
CA MET A 1 -32.97 -26.44 82.36
C MET A 1 -32.20 -25.27 81.74
N ILE A 2 -31.19 -24.79 82.46
CA ILE A 2 -30.17 -23.77 82.10
C ILE A 2 -29.13 -24.47 81.17
N PRO A 3 -28.26 -23.84 80.33
CA PRO A 3 -28.33 -22.67 79.44
C PRO A 3 -27.55 -22.86 78.09
N ARG A 4 -27.30 -21.73 77.39
CA ARG A 4 -26.07 -21.31 76.66
C ARG A 4 -26.04 -21.36 75.11
N SER A 5 -26.11 -20.14 74.56
CA SER A 5 -25.19 -19.52 73.58
C SER A 5 -23.83 -20.24 73.44
N SER A 6 -23.20 -20.37 72.27
CA SER A 6 -22.77 -19.37 71.28
C SER A 6 -22.25 -20.19 70.08
N THR A 7 -22.27 -19.79 68.81
CA THR A 7 -21.35 -18.83 68.18
C THR A 7 -21.68 -18.81 66.67
N ALA A 8 -21.55 -17.64 66.06
CA ALA A 8 -21.90 -17.31 64.69
C ALA A 8 -21.20 -18.14 63.60
N LEU A 9 -21.95 -18.49 62.54
CA LEU A 9 -21.42 -18.80 61.22
C LEU A 9 -22.00 -17.79 60.22
N ALA A 10 -21.19 -16.81 59.82
CA ALA A 10 -21.55 -15.88 58.76
C ALA A 10 -21.38 -16.60 57.40
N ILE A 11 -22.48 -16.75 56.68
CA ILE A 11 -22.52 -17.23 55.30
C ILE A 11 -22.08 -16.06 54.40
N GLY A 12 -20.86 -16.11 53.90
CA GLY A 12 -20.36 -15.19 52.88
C GLY A 12 -20.87 -15.59 51.49
N LEU A 13 -21.49 -14.63 50.78
CA LEU A 13 -21.82 -14.75 49.36
C LEU A 13 -20.55 -15.01 48.54
N LEU A 14 -20.52 -16.11 47.78
CA LEU A 14 -19.58 -16.28 46.68
C LEU A 14 -19.99 -15.38 45.52
N ALA A 15 -19.25 -14.27 45.32
CA ALA A 15 -19.18 -13.60 44.03
C ALA A 15 -18.14 -14.32 43.16
N ALA A 16 -18.59 -14.95 42.09
CA ALA A 16 -17.71 -15.52 41.06
C ALA A 16 -17.05 -14.37 40.28
N MET A 17 -15.80 -14.06 40.63
CA MET A 17 -14.94 -13.19 39.82
C MET A 17 -14.41 -14.00 38.64
N VAL A 18 -14.83 -13.62 37.43
CA VAL A 18 -14.17 -14.00 36.18
C VAL A 18 -12.76 -13.41 36.22
N ARG A 19 -11.74 -14.28 36.17
CA ARG A 19 -10.34 -13.85 36.00
C ARG A 19 -10.19 -13.29 34.60
N ALA A 20 -9.86 -12.01 34.50
CA ALA A 20 -9.25 -11.45 33.30
C ALA A 20 -7.82 -12.00 33.22
N ASP A 21 -7.54 -12.81 32.21
CA ASP A 21 -6.18 -13.24 31.92
C ASP A 21 -5.34 -12.03 31.50
N GLN A 22 -4.38 -11.69 32.34
CA GLN A 22 -3.32 -10.75 32.02
C GLN A 22 -2.38 -11.39 31.01
N VAL A 23 -2.58 -11.12 29.72
CA VAL A 23 -1.49 -11.21 28.75
C VAL A 23 -0.55 -10.05 29.06
N GLY A 24 0.60 -10.37 29.65
CA GLY A 24 1.61 -9.39 30.04
C GLY A 24 2.13 -8.63 28.84
N ALA A 25 1.81 -7.35 28.75
CA ALA A 25 2.53 -6.41 27.92
C ALA A 25 3.93 -6.24 28.50
N GLN A 26 4.91 -6.96 27.98
CA GLN A 26 6.31 -6.54 28.06
C GLN A 26 6.46 -5.28 27.21
N GLN A 27 6.13 -4.12 27.78
CA GLN A 27 6.64 -2.86 27.25
C GLN A 27 8.15 -2.88 27.45
N ALA A 28 8.89 -3.24 26.41
CA ALA A 28 10.30 -2.92 26.32
C ALA A 28 10.43 -1.42 26.64
N ARG A 29 11.28 -1.08 27.61
CA ARG A 29 11.59 0.33 27.90
C ARG A 29 12.12 0.93 26.59
N ALA A 30 11.36 1.82 25.98
CA ALA A 30 11.80 2.55 24.81
C ALA A 30 13.10 3.28 25.16
N GLU A 31 14.17 3.04 24.40
CA GLU A 31 15.38 3.84 24.55
C GLU A 31 15.05 5.31 24.26
N PRO A 32 15.70 6.26 24.93
CA PRO A 32 15.46 7.68 24.67
C PRO A 32 15.74 7.98 23.19
N LEU A 33 14.82 8.67 22.54
CA LEU A 33 15.05 9.19 21.19
C LEU A 33 16.30 10.11 21.20
N PRO A 34 17.06 10.17 20.09
CA PRO A 34 18.14 11.13 19.94
C PRO A 34 17.66 12.58 20.14
N LEU A 35 18.59 13.49 20.44
CA LEU A 35 18.33 14.94 20.53
C LEU A 35 17.66 15.45 19.23
N ALA A 36 16.92 16.57 19.32
CA ALA A 36 16.13 17.10 18.20
C ALA A 36 16.95 17.29 16.91
N ASP A 37 18.20 17.75 17.01
CA ASP A 37 19.09 17.98 15.88
C ASP A 37 19.57 16.67 15.19
N SER A 38 19.52 15.53 15.90
CA SER A 38 19.87 14.20 15.39
C SER A 38 18.67 13.35 14.98
N LEU A 39 17.44 13.81 15.26
CA LEU A 39 16.22 13.06 14.99
C LEU A 39 15.97 12.86 13.48
N ALA A 40 16.29 13.85 12.66
CA ALA A 40 16.15 13.72 11.21
C ALA A 40 17.06 12.64 10.63
N THR A 41 18.32 12.59 11.06
CA THR A 41 19.28 11.54 10.69
C THR A 41 18.82 10.19 11.21
N TRP A 42 18.34 10.11 12.45
CA TRP A 42 17.79 8.88 13.03
C TRP A 42 16.64 8.29 12.21
N TYR A 43 15.69 9.13 11.79
CA TYR A 43 14.61 8.73 10.91
C TYR A 43 15.12 8.33 9.51
N ALA A 44 16.10 9.04 8.96
CA ALA A 44 16.74 8.64 7.71
C ALA A 44 17.33 7.22 7.82
N LEU A 45 18.02 6.87 8.90
CA LEU A 45 18.52 5.51 9.10
C LEU A 45 17.40 4.45 9.06
N GLY A 46 16.24 4.75 9.63
CA GLY A 46 15.07 3.85 9.63
C GLY A 46 14.57 3.50 8.23
N ILE A 47 14.25 4.52 7.42
CA ILE A 47 13.78 4.31 6.04
C ILE A 47 14.87 3.66 5.16
N ASN A 48 16.14 3.98 5.38
CA ASN A 48 17.25 3.38 4.63
C ASN A 48 17.45 1.90 5.00
N ALA A 49 17.35 1.54 6.28
CA ALA A 49 17.39 0.15 6.72
C ALA A 49 16.24 -0.67 6.11
N HIS A 50 15.05 -0.08 6.05
CA HIS A 50 13.90 -0.66 5.35
C HIS A 50 14.17 -0.91 3.87
N HIS A 51 14.58 0.11 3.12
CA HIS A 51 14.82 -0.03 1.68
C HIS A 51 15.94 -1.03 1.39
N LEU A 52 16.97 -1.07 2.23
CA LEU A 52 18.04 -2.08 2.13
C LEU A 52 17.48 -3.49 2.36
N CYS A 53 16.72 -3.70 3.43
CA CYS A 53 16.06 -4.97 3.73
C CYS A 53 15.18 -5.44 2.56
N ALA A 54 14.24 -4.59 2.13
CA ALA A 54 13.27 -4.94 1.10
C ALA A 54 13.96 -5.16 -0.25
N GLY A 55 14.98 -4.37 -0.56
CA GLY A 55 15.79 -4.53 -1.76
C GLY A 55 16.50 -5.88 -1.83
N LEU A 56 16.99 -6.38 -0.70
CA LEU A 56 17.71 -7.66 -0.58
C LEU A 56 16.79 -8.88 -0.54
N TRP A 57 15.62 -8.80 0.10
CA TRP A 57 14.82 -10.01 0.38
C TRP A 57 13.39 -9.99 -0.16
N VAL A 58 12.77 -8.83 -0.37
CA VAL A 58 11.45 -8.75 -1.03
C VAL A 58 11.65 -8.73 -2.53
N VAL A 59 12.29 -7.68 -3.05
CA VAL A 59 12.66 -7.56 -4.46
C VAL A 59 13.70 -8.63 -4.82
N GLY A 60 14.65 -8.87 -3.91
CA GLY A 60 15.75 -9.81 -4.10
C GLY A 60 15.37 -11.29 -4.21
N ARG A 61 14.11 -11.63 -3.91
CA ARG A 61 13.54 -12.95 -4.17
C ARG A 61 13.62 -13.29 -5.67
N ASP A 62 13.31 -12.32 -6.52
CA ASP A 62 13.21 -12.47 -7.97
C ASP A 62 14.35 -11.74 -8.71
N ASN A 63 14.96 -10.72 -8.08
CA ASN A 63 16.09 -9.96 -8.61
C ASN A 63 17.22 -9.83 -7.57
N ARG A 64 18.06 -10.85 -7.46
CA ARG A 64 19.17 -10.89 -6.48
C ARG A 64 20.14 -9.74 -6.72
N ARG A 65 20.39 -8.95 -5.66
CA ARG A 65 21.22 -7.75 -5.69
C ARG A 65 22.13 -7.71 -4.47
N SER A 66 23.29 -7.09 -4.59
CA SER A 66 24.16 -6.83 -3.43
C SER A 66 23.64 -5.62 -2.63
N PRO A 67 24.04 -5.48 -1.36
CA PRO A 67 23.74 -4.28 -0.57
C PRO A 67 24.16 -2.98 -1.28
N GLU A 68 25.34 -2.97 -1.93
CA GLU A 68 25.84 -1.81 -2.68
C GLU A 68 24.93 -1.46 -3.86
N ALA A 69 24.45 -2.47 -4.59
CA ALA A 69 23.55 -2.26 -5.72
C ALA A 69 22.22 -1.67 -5.24
N VAL A 70 21.64 -2.21 -4.15
CA VAL A 70 20.41 -1.65 -3.56
C VAL A 70 20.64 -0.20 -3.12
N ILE A 71 21.75 0.08 -2.42
CA ILE A 71 22.07 1.44 -1.98
C ILE A 71 22.22 2.37 -3.18
N ALA A 72 22.99 2.00 -4.21
CA ALA A 72 23.22 2.86 -5.36
C ALA A 72 21.94 3.10 -6.19
N GLU A 73 21.13 2.07 -6.41
CA GLU A 73 20.01 2.09 -7.35
C GLU A 73 18.67 2.49 -6.74
N ASP A 74 18.45 2.23 -5.45
CA ASP A 74 17.16 2.45 -4.79
C ASP A 74 17.22 3.50 -3.67
N ILE A 75 18.42 3.89 -3.22
CA ILE A 75 18.59 4.74 -2.04
C ILE A 75 19.39 6.02 -2.37
N ALA A 76 20.71 5.91 -2.53
CA ALA A 76 21.64 7.03 -2.54
C ALA A 76 21.49 7.96 -3.74
N ARG A 77 20.97 7.46 -4.87
CA ARG A 77 20.66 8.30 -6.04
C ARG A 77 19.45 9.22 -5.84
N PHE A 78 18.68 9.03 -4.76
CA PHE A 78 17.44 9.75 -4.48
C PHE A 78 17.61 10.61 -3.22
N PRO A 79 17.80 11.94 -3.37
CA PRO A 79 18.12 12.83 -2.26
C PRO A 79 17.12 12.78 -1.11
N GLN A 80 15.85 12.51 -1.39
CA GLN A 80 14.79 12.42 -0.38
C GLN A 80 15.00 11.29 0.64
N PHE A 81 15.83 10.28 0.37
CA PHE A 81 16.17 9.24 1.35
C PHE A 81 17.36 9.62 2.25
N ARG A 82 17.99 10.78 1.98
CA ARG A 82 19.06 11.34 2.82
C ARG A 82 20.18 10.35 3.16
N TRP A 83 20.62 9.57 2.17
CA TRP A 83 21.81 8.76 2.35
C TRP A 83 23.04 9.67 2.48
N GLU A 84 23.72 9.62 3.62
CA GLU A 84 24.92 10.42 3.88
C GLU A 84 26.19 9.58 3.70
N LYS A 85 27.32 10.25 3.39
CA LYS A 85 28.60 9.56 3.14
C LYS A 85 29.13 8.78 4.35
N ASP A 86 28.80 9.26 5.54
CA ASP A 86 29.26 8.66 6.80
C ASP A 86 28.37 7.49 7.24
N PHE A 87 27.28 7.21 6.51
CA PHE A 87 26.48 6.03 6.77
C PHE A 87 27.24 4.78 6.37
N SER A 88 27.22 3.80 7.26
CA SER A 88 27.65 2.43 6.99
C SER A 88 26.47 1.48 7.16
N TYR A 89 26.62 0.24 6.72
CA TYR A 89 25.55 -0.75 6.83
C TYR A 89 26.10 -2.10 7.33
N ARG A 90 25.20 -2.92 7.87
CA ARG A 90 25.46 -4.31 8.25
C ARG A 90 24.27 -5.18 7.82
N VAL A 91 24.55 -6.34 7.24
CA VAL A 91 23.54 -7.32 6.84
C VAL A 91 23.79 -8.63 7.59
N ASP A 92 22.81 -9.06 8.37
CA ASP A 92 22.78 -10.38 8.98
C ASP A 92 21.90 -11.30 8.10
N GLU A 93 22.55 -12.13 7.29
CA GLU A 93 21.85 -13.04 6.36
C GLU A 93 21.10 -14.18 7.05
N ILE A 94 21.49 -14.54 8.27
CA ILE A 94 20.85 -15.63 9.02
C ILE A 94 19.56 -15.12 9.65
N ARG A 95 19.63 -13.95 10.32
CA ARG A 95 18.45 -13.31 10.93
C ARG A 95 17.62 -12.51 9.95
N ARG A 96 18.16 -12.28 8.73
CA ARG A 96 17.58 -11.44 7.68
C ARG A 96 17.31 -10.02 8.18
N ILE A 97 18.32 -9.41 8.77
CA ILE A 97 18.27 -8.05 9.32
C ILE A 97 19.25 -7.17 8.54
N ALA A 98 18.76 -6.04 8.05
CA ALA A 98 19.58 -4.96 7.50
C ALA A 98 19.65 -3.82 8.53
N THR A 99 20.84 -3.33 8.80
CA THR A 99 21.11 -2.23 9.72
C THR A 99 21.84 -1.12 8.98
N VAL A 100 21.43 0.13 9.18
CA VAL A 100 22.16 1.33 8.74
C VAL A 100 22.61 2.10 9.96
N ILE A 101 23.86 2.55 9.94
CA ILE A 101 24.61 3.06 11.09
C ILE A 101 25.16 4.43 10.75
N ASP A 102 24.94 5.39 11.65
CA ASP A 102 25.63 6.67 11.67
C ASP A 102 26.44 6.78 12.97
N PRO A 103 27.74 7.14 12.91
CA PRO A 103 28.61 7.16 14.09
C PRO A 103 28.20 8.19 15.15
N ARG A 104 27.35 9.17 14.80
CA ARG A 104 26.91 10.27 15.68
C ARG A 104 25.59 9.94 16.37
N VAL A 105 24.69 9.20 15.72
CA VAL A 105 23.30 8.99 16.20
C VAL A 105 22.93 7.53 16.47
N GLY A 106 23.78 6.57 16.11
CA GLY A 106 23.58 5.14 16.38
C GLY A 106 23.10 4.36 15.16
N GLU A 107 22.28 3.34 15.39
CA GLU A 107 21.84 2.42 14.34
C GLU A 107 20.33 2.20 14.31
N ARG A 108 19.80 1.96 13.11
CA ARG A 108 18.42 1.51 12.88
C ARG A 108 18.43 0.26 12.04
N SER A 109 17.44 -0.60 12.27
CA SER A 109 17.36 -1.92 11.63
C SER A 109 15.98 -2.17 11.07
N ALA A 110 15.93 -2.94 9.98
CA ALA A 110 14.73 -3.57 9.48
C ALA A 110 14.95 -5.08 9.33
N LYS A 111 13.91 -5.85 9.64
CA LYS A 111 13.92 -7.31 9.58
C LYS A 111 12.96 -7.80 8.50
N TYR A 112 13.40 -8.78 7.71
CA TYR A 112 12.54 -9.50 6.78
C TYR A 112 11.79 -10.62 7.49
N ASN A 113 10.47 -10.60 7.38
CA ASN A 113 9.51 -11.45 8.08
C ASN A 113 8.79 -12.42 7.13
N GLY A 114 9.44 -12.83 6.04
CA GLY A 114 8.85 -13.73 5.06
C GLY A 114 7.78 -13.04 4.21
N ASP A 115 6.55 -13.59 4.22
CA ASP A 115 5.46 -13.11 3.36
C ASP A 115 4.85 -11.78 3.84
N GLN A 116 5.23 -11.27 5.02
CA GLN A 116 4.94 -9.91 5.48
C GLN A 116 6.07 -8.91 5.15
N GLY A 117 7.07 -9.31 4.36
CA GLY A 117 8.17 -8.47 3.88
C GLY A 117 9.01 -7.85 4.99
N CYS A 118 9.50 -6.63 4.80
CA CYS A 118 10.44 -5.96 5.70
C CYS A 118 9.75 -4.96 6.63
N THR A 119 10.09 -5.05 7.92
CA THR A 119 9.56 -4.18 8.98
C THR A 119 10.70 -3.45 9.67
N ILE A 120 10.59 -2.13 9.82
CA ILE A 120 11.53 -1.36 10.65
C ILE A 120 11.30 -1.76 12.11
N LEU A 121 12.38 -2.14 12.81
CA LEU A 121 12.30 -2.51 14.21
C LEU A 121 12.26 -1.26 15.10
N PRO A 122 11.40 -1.22 16.13
CA PRO A 122 11.47 -0.21 17.17
C PRO A 122 12.86 -0.18 17.82
N ALA A 123 13.25 0.99 18.35
CA ALA A 123 14.57 1.14 18.96
C ALA A 123 14.77 0.12 20.10
N GLY A 124 15.89 -0.60 20.07
CA GLY A 124 16.21 -1.66 21.05
C GLY A 124 15.43 -2.98 20.87
N ALA A 125 14.47 -3.05 19.94
CA ALA A 125 13.78 -4.29 19.62
C ALA A 125 14.70 -5.22 18.82
N ARG A 126 14.61 -6.53 19.12
CA ARG A 126 15.36 -7.57 18.39
C ARG A 126 14.51 -8.29 17.35
N ASP A 127 13.20 -8.16 17.45
CA ASP A 127 12.22 -8.81 16.60
C ASP A 127 10.92 -7.98 16.57
N VAL A 128 10.01 -8.33 15.66
CA VAL A 128 8.63 -7.84 15.64
C VAL A 128 7.81 -8.41 16.80
N TYR A 129 6.68 -7.77 17.11
CA TYR A 129 5.79 -8.11 18.22
C TYR A 129 4.58 -8.96 17.82
N PHE A 130 4.60 -9.51 16.60
CA PHE A 130 3.60 -10.44 16.11
C PHE A 130 4.30 -11.71 15.59
N GLU A 131 3.54 -12.78 15.39
CA GLU A 131 4.06 -13.99 14.76
C GLU A 131 3.89 -13.90 13.23
N PRO A 132 4.98 -13.82 12.44
CA PRO A 132 4.88 -13.82 10.99
C PRO A 132 4.21 -15.09 10.46
N ARG A 133 3.47 -14.97 9.36
CA ARG A 133 2.66 -16.04 8.77
C ARG A 133 3.18 -16.35 7.38
N ALA A 134 3.35 -17.64 7.10
CA ALA A 134 3.60 -18.07 5.72
C ALA A 134 2.29 -18.02 4.93
N VAL A 135 2.24 -17.14 3.93
CA VAL A 135 1.09 -16.86 3.07
C VAL A 135 1.50 -17.06 1.62
N LYS A 136 1.63 -18.33 1.22
CA LYS A 136 1.90 -18.67 -0.18
C LYS A 136 0.65 -18.51 -1.03
N PRO A 137 0.75 -18.02 -2.28
CA PRO A 137 -0.37 -18.04 -3.22
C PRO A 137 -0.94 -19.45 -3.37
N ASP A 138 -2.28 -19.56 -3.33
CA ASP A 138 -2.99 -20.82 -3.59
C ASP A 138 -3.42 -20.85 -5.05
N LEU A 139 -2.41 -20.88 -5.92
CA LEU A 139 -2.55 -20.80 -7.37
C LEU A 139 -1.62 -21.83 -8.03
N PRO A 140 -2.10 -22.55 -9.07
CA PRO A 140 -1.21 -23.36 -9.90
C PRO A 140 -0.12 -22.51 -10.59
N ASP A 141 0.83 -23.21 -11.21
CA ASP A 141 1.87 -22.58 -12.04
C ASP A 141 1.22 -21.62 -13.05
N PRO A 142 1.71 -20.38 -13.20
CA PRO A 142 1.11 -19.45 -14.15
C PRO A 142 1.19 -19.96 -15.60
N ALA A 143 2.21 -20.74 -15.97
CA ALA A 143 2.35 -21.26 -17.33
C ALA A 143 1.26 -22.28 -17.71
N GLU A 144 0.61 -22.89 -16.72
CA GLU A 144 -0.41 -23.93 -16.93
C GLU A 144 -1.84 -23.38 -17.03
N GLN A 145 -2.05 -22.12 -16.64
CA GLN A 145 -3.36 -21.47 -16.60
C GLN A 145 -3.48 -20.38 -17.67
N ASP A 146 -4.68 -20.24 -18.24
CA ASP A 146 -4.98 -19.15 -19.15
C ASP A 146 -4.96 -17.80 -18.42
N TRP A 147 -4.51 -16.77 -19.13
CA TRP A 147 -4.69 -15.39 -18.72
C TRP A 147 -6.19 -15.08 -18.55
N PRO A 148 -6.61 -14.40 -17.46
CA PRO A 148 -5.77 -13.70 -16.49
C PRO A 148 -5.43 -14.48 -15.20
N MET A 149 -5.80 -15.75 -15.05
CA MET A 149 -5.43 -16.54 -13.85
C MET A 149 -3.96 -17.01 -13.88
N GLY A 150 -3.48 -17.35 -15.08
CA GLY A 150 -2.07 -17.59 -15.37
C GLY A 150 -1.56 -16.68 -16.48
N ASP A 151 -0.62 -17.20 -17.26
CA ASP A 151 0.11 -16.48 -18.31
C ASP A 151 -0.04 -17.12 -19.69
N ARG A 152 -0.66 -18.30 -19.77
CA ARG A 152 -0.94 -18.93 -21.07
C ARG A 152 -1.84 -18.00 -21.86
N ASN A 153 -1.47 -17.78 -23.12
CA ASN A 153 -2.24 -16.94 -24.05
C ASN A 153 -2.38 -15.46 -23.62
N ALA A 154 -1.55 -14.97 -22.68
CA ALA A 154 -1.64 -13.59 -22.17
C ALA A 154 -1.36 -12.54 -23.26
N THR A 155 -0.42 -12.84 -24.15
CA THR A 155 0.07 -11.95 -25.21
C THR A 155 -0.41 -12.33 -26.61
N GLU A 156 -1.54 -13.05 -26.70
CA GLU A 156 -2.15 -13.35 -28.00
C GLU A 156 -2.50 -12.05 -28.74
N PRO A 157 -2.25 -11.97 -30.07
CA PRO A 157 -2.54 -10.77 -30.82
C PRO A 157 -4.02 -10.36 -30.79
N VAL A 158 -4.26 -9.07 -30.58
CA VAL A 158 -5.57 -8.42 -30.63
C VAL A 158 -5.67 -7.65 -31.93
N GLN A 159 -6.77 -7.83 -32.65
CA GLN A 159 -7.02 -7.11 -33.90
C GLN A 159 -7.17 -5.59 -33.67
N GLY A 160 -6.69 -4.81 -34.64
CA GLY A 160 -6.78 -3.34 -34.62
C GLY A 160 -5.71 -2.65 -33.78
N VAL A 161 -4.70 -3.40 -33.30
CA VAL A 161 -3.54 -2.86 -32.59
C VAL A 161 -2.36 -2.72 -33.56
N ASP A 162 -1.74 -1.54 -33.57
CA ASP A 162 -0.45 -1.32 -34.22
C ASP A 162 0.69 -1.72 -33.27
N TYR A 163 1.11 -2.98 -33.37
CA TYR A 163 2.18 -3.53 -32.54
C TYR A 163 3.53 -2.87 -32.77
N ARG A 164 3.80 -2.39 -33.99
CA ARG A 164 5.05 -1.68 -34.27
C ARG A 164 5.05 -0.33 -33.55
N ALA A 165 3.94 0.42 -33.63
CA ALA A 165 3.83 1.66 -32.90
C ALA A 165 3.94 1.43 -31.39
N LEU A 166 3.37 0.35 -30.84
CA LEU A 166 3.54 0.02 -29.42
C LEU A 166 5.00 -0.23 -29.03
N GLU A 167 5.77 -0.95 -29.85
CA GLU A 167 7.21 -1.12 -29.59
C GLU A 167 7.97 0.21 -29.61
N GLU A 168 7.67 1.11 -30.55
CA GLU A 168 8.25 2.46 -30.58
C GLU A 168 7.88 3.28 -29.33
N VAL A 169 6.70 3.06 -28.75
CA VAL A 169 6.30 3.65 -27.47
C VAL A 169 7.11 3.10 -26.31
N LEU A 170 7.34 1.79 -26.27
CA LEU A 170 8.19 1.18 -25.23
C LEU A 170 9.64 1.64 -25.37
N ASP A 171 10.17 1.78 -26.59
CA ASP A 171 11.50 2.36 -26.83
C ASP A 171 11.59 3.79 -26.27
N TRP A 172 10.60 4.62 -26.58
CA TRP A 172 10.53 5.97 -26.04
C TRP A 172 10.43 5.98 -24.51
N ALA A 173 9.68 5.04 -23.92
CA ALA A 173 9.39 5.01 -22.50
C ALA A 173 10.56 4.54 -21.62
N PHE A 174 11.45 3.71 -22.17
CA PHE A 174 12.61 3.16 -21.47
C PHE A 174 13.92 3.93 -21.75
N ASP A 175 13.93 4.82 -22.75
CA ASP A 175 15.08 5.64 -23.09
C ASP A 175 15.10 6.93 -22.26
N ASP A 176 15.73 6.88 -21.08
CA ASP A 176 15.87 8.03 -20.18
C ASP A 176 16.53 9.26 -20.85
N SER A 177 17.29 9.08 -21.95
CA SER A 177 17.89 10.21 -22.68
C SER A 177 16.86 11.08 -23.41
N ARG A 178 15.63 10.58 -23.58
CA ARG A 178 14.51 11.30 -24.21
C ARG A 178 13.68 12.11 -23.24
N HIS A 179 14.07 12.13 -21.96
CA HIS A 179 13.28 12.73 -20.90
C HIS A 179 14.08 13.81 -20.17
N ALA A 180 13.40 14.88 -19.76
CA ALA A 180 14.03 15.98 -19.02
C ALA A 180 14.57 15.53 -17.65
N ARG A 181 14.06 14.42 -17.12
CA ARG A 181 14.52 13.79 -15.88
C ARG A 181 14.50 12.28 -16.04
N PRO A 182 15.46 11.55 -15.45
CA PRO A 182 15.43 10.09 -15.42
C PRO A 182 14.11 9.57 -14.86
N GLN A 183 13.41 8.77 -15.67
CA GLN A 183 12.20 8.09 -15.28
C GLN A 183 12.56 6.74 -14.65
N ASN A 184 13.65 6.09 -15.07
CA ASN A 184 14.10 4.82 -14.48
C ASN A 184 12.98 3.77 -14.50
N THR A 185 12.30 3.67 -15.64
CA THR A 185 11.21 2.71 -15.86
C THR A 185 11.77 1.29 -15.82
N ARG A 186 11.15 0.46 -14.98
CA ARG A 186 11.55 -0.94 -14.72
C ARG A 186 10.57 -1.95 -15.29
N GLY A 187 9.30 -1.59 -15.40
CA GLY A 187 8.27 -2.44 -15.96
C GLY A 187 7.14 -1.62 -16.57
N ILE A 188 6.68 -2.03 -17.76
CA ILE A 188 5.43 -1.54 -18.36
C ILE A 188 4.61 -2.75 -18.79
N ALA A 189 3.30 -2.70 -18.55
CA ALA A 189 2.33 -3.60 -19.18
C ALA A 189 1.14 -2.78 -19.69
N VAL A 190 0.70 -3.10 -20.90
CA VAL A 190 -0.45 -2.50 -21.56
C VAL A 190 -1.44 -3.63 -21.83
N VAL A 191 -2.59 -3.58 -21.19
CA VAL A 191 -3.69 -4.52 -21.40
C VAL A 191 -4.79 -3.81 -22.17
N TYR A 192 -5.17 -4.35 -23.32
CA TYR A 192 -6.25 -3.83 -24.14
C TYR A 192 -7.19 -4.98 -24.50
N ARG A 193 -8.50 -4.79 -24.27
CA ARG A 193 -9.52 -5.83 -24.47
C ARG A 193 -9.21 -7.13 -23.73
N GLY A 194 -8.78 -6.98 -22.48
CA GLY A 194 -8.48 -8.11 -21.60
C GLY A 194 -7.17 -8.85 -21.88
N LYS A 195 -6.39 -8.49 -22.90
CA LYS A 195 -5.12 -9.16 -23.27
C LYS A 195 -3.92 -8.21 -23.16
N ILE A 196 -2.75 -8.73 -22.82
CA ILE A 196 -1.49 -7.95 -22.80
C ILE A 196 -1.07 -7.71 -24.25
N VAL A 197 -1.14 -6.46 -24.70
CA VAL A 197 -0.76 -6.08 -26.08
C VAL A 197 0.65 -5.50 -26.17
N ALA A 198 1.23 -5.11 -25.05
CA ALA A 198 2.63 -4.70 -24.94
C ALA A 198 3.13 -4.87 -23.51
N GLU A 199 4.35 -5.34 -23.33
CA GLU A 199 5.04 -5.31 -22.04
C GLU A 199 6.56 -5.26 -22.25
N ARG A 200 7.27 -4.62 -21.31
CA ARG A 200 8.73 -4.59 -21.30
C ARG A 200 9.24 -4.43 -19.89
N TYR A 201 10.43 -4.98 -19.64
CA TYR A 201 11.08 -4.96 -18.34
C TYR A 201 12.54 -4.54 -18.48
N ALA A 202 13.05 -3.78 -17.51
CA ALA A 202 14.46 -3.42 -17.46
C ALA A 202 15.33 -4.66 -17.15
N PRO A 203 16.63 -4.65 -17.46
CA PRO A 203 17.52 -5.77 -17.14
C PRO A 203 17.45 -6.16 -15.66
N GLY A 204 17.27 -7.45 -15.39
CA GLY A 204 17.10 -8.00 -14.03
C GLY A 204 15.68 -7.90 -13.45
N TRP A 205 14.75 -7.27 -14.18
CA TRP A 205 13.33 -7.18 -13.80
C TRP A 205 12.48 -8.08 -14.69
N GLY A 206 11.40 -8.61 -14.14
CA GLY A 206 10.44 -9.46 -14.84
C GLY A 206 9.00 -9.19 -14.44
N PRO A 207 8.04 -9.94 -15.03
CA PRO A 207 6.59 -9.72 -14.84
C PRO A 207 6.11 -9.80 -13.40
N TYR A 208 6.83 -10.58 -12.58
CA TYR A 208 6.51 -10.86 -11.18
C TYR A 208 7.52 -10.29 -10.19
N THR A 209 8.57 -9.61 -10.64
CA THR A 209 9.53 -9.01 -9.71
C THR A 209 8.80 -7.95 -8.87
N PRO A 210 8.66 -8.16 -7.55
CA PRO A 210 7.86 -7.26 -6.73
C PRO A 210 8.58 -5.92 -6.61
N GLN A 211 7.88 -4.84 -6.99
CA GLN A 211 8.39 -3.48 -6.92
C GLN A 211 7.59 -2.66 -5.92
N ILE A 212 8.29 -1.80 -5.15
CA ILE A 212 7.65 -0.88 -4.23
C ILE A 212 6.64 0.00 -4.98
N SER A 213 5.40 -0.03 -4.51
CA SER A 213 4.27 0.64 -5.17
C SER A 213 3.94 2.00 -4.56
N TRP A 214 4.54 2.31 -3.40
CA TRP A 214 4.20 3.50 -2.64
C TRP A 214 2.69 3.58 -2.42
N SER A 215 2.10 4.74 -2.67
CA SER A 215 0.68 5.00 -2.42
C SER A 215 -0.31 4.23 -3.28
N MET A 216 0.13 3.39 -4.23
CA MET A 216 -0.80 2.49 -4.91
C MET A 216 -1.44 1.50 -3.93
N GLY A 217 -0.77 1.17 -2.82
CA GLY A 217 -1.34 0.35 -1.74
C GLY A 217 -2.69 0.87 -1.21
N LYS A 218 -2.94 2.18 -1.24
CA LYS A 218 -4.22 2.76 -0.79
C LYS A 218 -5.39 2.24 -1.62
N SER A 219 -5.16 2.05 -2.91
CA SER A 219 -6.14 1.47 -3.80
C SER A 219 -6.35 -0.02 -3.50
N ILE A 220 -5.33 -0.75 -3.01
CA ILE A 220 -5.50 -2.11 -2.44
C ILE A 220 -6.37 -2.04 -1.18
N ALA A 221 -6.14 -1.08 -0.27
CA ALA A 221 -6.98 -0.90 0.91
C ALA A 221 -8.47 -0.69 0.54
N ALA A 222 -8.76 0.16 -0.45
CA ALA A 222 -10.13 0.32 -0.96
C ALA A 222 -10.70 -1.00 -1.48
N THR A 223 -9.91 -1.78 -2.23
CA THR A 223 -10.36 -3.09 -2.75
C THR A 223 -10.65 -4.08 -1.62
N LEU A 224 -9.77 -4.18 -0.62
CA LEU A 224 -9.95 -5.07 0.53
C LEU A 224 -11.18 -4.69 1.38
N ILE A 225 -11.43 -3.39 1.57
CA ILE A 225 -12.66 -2.92 2.20
C ILE A 225 -13.88 -3.24 1.32
N GLY A 226 -13.76 -3.10 -0.01
CA GLY A 226 -14.79 -3.52 -0.96
C GLY A 226 -15.16 -4.99 -0.81
N VAL A 227 -14.18 -5.89 -0.65
CA VAL A 227 -14.42 -7.32 -0.35
C VAL A 227 -15.25 -7.47 0.94
N LEU A 228 -14.86 -6.80 2.02
CA LEU A 228 -15.61 -6.87 3.28
C LEU A 228 -17.03 -6.27 3.19
N VAL A 229 -17.25 -5.27 2.33
CA VAL A 229 -18.58 -4.74 2.02
C VAL A 229 -19.40 -5.74 1.21
N GLN A 230 -18.79 -6.39 0.21
CA GLN A 230 -19.41 -7.44 -0.59
C GLN A 230 -19.86 -8.63 0.28
N ASP A 231 -19.07 -8.96 1.30
CA ASP A 231 -19.37 -10.01 2.27
C ASP A 231 -20.38 -9.59 3.35
N GLY A 232 -20.85 -8.33 3.34
CA GLY A 232 -21.78 -7.80 4.32
C GLY A 232 -21.19 -7.59 5.73
N LEU A 233 -19.86 -7.62 5.86
CA LEU A 233 -19.16 -7.37 7.13
C LEU A 233 -19.03 -5.87 7.44
N LEU A 234 -18.97 -5.05 6.39
CA LEU A 234 -18.96 -3.59 6.48
C LEU A 234 -20.02 -2.98 5.57
N SER A 235 -20.35 -1.72 5.79
CA SER A 235 -21.19 -0.92 4.90
C SER A 235 -20.66 0.51 4.78
N LEU A 236 -20.88 1.15 3.63
CA LEU A 236 -20.34 2.49 3.36
C LEU A 236 -20.88 3.57 4.30
N GLU A 237 -22.16 3.48 4.68
CA GLU A 237 -22.83 4.51 5.47
C GLU A 237 -22.72 4.32 6.99
N GLN A 238 -22.22 3.17 7.46
CA GLN A 238 -22.08 2.99 8.90
C GLN A 238 -20.95 3.86 9.45
N PRO A 239 -21.09 4.34 10.71
CA PRO A 239 -19.96 4.86 11.47
C PRO A 239 -18.82 3.85 11.52
N ALA A 240 -17.59 4.30 11.36
CA ALA A 240 -16.42 3.44 11.47
C ALA A 240 -16.40 2.80 12.88
N PRO A 241 -16.37 1.46 12.99
CA PRO A 241 -16.47 0.76 14.28
C PRO A 241 -15.12 0.78 15.03
N VAL A 242 -14.58 1.98 15.27
CA VAL A 242 -13.37 2.22 16.05
C VAL A 242 -13.79 2.44 17.52
N PRO A 243 -13.45 1.53 18.46
CA PRO A 243 -13.90 1.61 19.85
C PRO A 243 -13.57 2.94 20.53
N GLU A 244 -12.37 3.46 20.26
CA GLU A 244 -11.82 4.69 20.78
C GLU A 244 -12.65 5.92 20.38
N TRP A 245 -13.46 5.81 19.34
CA TRP A 245 -14.30 6.90 18.83
C TRP A 245 -15.74 6.82 19.35
N GLN A 246 -16.15 5.75 20.05
CA GLN A 246 -17.57 5.53 20.39
C GLN A 246 -18.05 6.32 21.62
N GLY A 247 -17.18 7.09 22.27
CA GLY A 247 -17.55 7.95 23.38
C GLY A 247 -18.63 8.97 22.98
N LEU A 248 -19.64 9.19 23.83
CA LEU A 248 -20.78 10.08 23.51
C LEU A 248 -20.38 11.54 23.18
N ARG A 249 -19.20 11.97 23.65
CA ARG A 249 -18.66 13.32 23.39
C ARG A 249 -17.52 13.32 22.37
N ASP A 250 -17.15 12.16 21.84
CA ASP A 250 -16.09 12.08 20.84
C ASP A 250 -16.69 12.40 19.46
N PRO A 251 -16.25 13.49 18.80
CA PRO A 251 -16.81 13.87 17.51
C PRO A 251 -16.40 12.91 16.37
N ARG A 252 -15.36 12.08 16.57
CA ARG A 252 -14.92 11.09 15.58
C ARG A 252 -15.94 9.97 15.36
N ARG A 253 -16.90 9.79 16.29
CA ARG A 253 -18.02 8.85 16.15
C ARG A 253 -18.86 9.03 14.89
N GLU A 254 -18.82 10.22 14.29
CA GLU A 254 -19.58 10.55 13.07
C GLU A 254 -18.85 10.17 11.78
N ILE A 255 -17.56 9.80 11.86
CA ILE A 255 -16.77 9.38 10.69
C ILE A 255 -17.33 8.05 10.17
N ARG A 256 -17.74 8.00 8.90
CA ARG A 256 -18.22 6.78 8.25
C ARG A 256 -17.11 6.09 7.46
N ILE A 257 -17.33 4.82 7.13
CA ILE A 257 -16.44 4.05 6.23
C ILE A 257 -16.22 4.80 4.90
N ARG A 258 -17.28 5.38 4.33
CA ARG A 258 -17.16 6.17 3.09
C ARG A 258 -16.32 7.43 3.21
N ASP A 259 -16.28 8.06 4.39
CA ASP A 259 -15.50 9.29 4.60
C ASP A 259 -14.01 8.96 4.59
N LEU A 260 -13.62 7.84 5.21
CA LEU A 260 -12.27 7.31 5.16
C LEU A 260 -11.86 6.91 3.73
N LEU A 261 -12.73 6.17 3.01
CA LEU A 261 -12.46 5.80 1.62
C LEU A 261 -12.29 7.02 0.70
N ARG A 262 -12.92 8.15 1.03
CA ARG A 262 -12.80 9.40 0.28
C ARG A 262 -11.74 10.36 0.81
N MET A 263 -10.86 9.92 1.72
CA MET A 263 -9.86 10.78 2.37
C MET A 263 -10.44 12.08 2.93
N SER A 264 -11.62 11.97 3.54
CA SER A 264 -12.44 13.07 4.03
C SER A 264 -12.86 12.85 5.48
N SER A 265 -12.12 12.05 6.25
CA SER A 265 -12.42 11.80 7.67
C SER A 265 -12.39 13.06 8.54
N GLY A 266 -11.55 14.03 8.18
CA GLY A 266 -11.30 15.23 8.95
C GLY A 266 -10.30 15.06 10.11
N LEU A 267 -9.62 13.91 10.20
CA LEU A 267 -8.55 13.67 11.18
C LEU A 267 -7.37 14.65 10.96
N ASP A 268 -6.78 15.10 12.06
CA ASP A 268 -5.61 15.98 12.02
C ASP A 268 -4.32 15.17 11.84
N PHE A 269 -3.90 14.99 10.59
CA PHE A 269 -2.78 14.12 10.29
C PHE A 269 -1.78 14.81 9.37
N ASP A 270 -0.90 15.65 9.92
CA ASP A 270 -0.07 16.54 9.12
C ASP A 270 0.84 15.83 8.10
N ASN A 271 1.04 16.48 6.96
CA ASN A 271 1.68 15.91 5.77
C ASN A 271 2.57 16.99 5.18
N PHE A 272 3.86 16.86 5.42
CA PHE A 272 4.88 17.78 4.92
C PHE A 272 5.60 17.23 3.68
N GLY A 273 5.13 16.11 3.11
CA GLY A 273 5.80 15.47 1.98
C GLY A 273 6.98 14.60 2.40
N LEU A 274 7.78 14.21 1.41
CA LEU A 274 9.07 13.55 1.58
C LEU A 274 10.13 14.30 0.78
N ASP A 275 10.73 15.28 1.44
CA ASP A 275 11.82 16.11 1.01
C ASP A 275 12.97 16.03 2.04
N PRO A 276 14.24 16.19 1.62
CA PRO A 276 15.38 16.00 2.49
C PRO A 276 15.48 17.03 3.63
N GLU A 277 14.86 18.20 3.52
CA GLU A 277 15.06 19.30 4.47
C GLU A 277 14.01 19.26 5.59
N ASN A 278 12.73 19.12 5.23
CA ASN A 278 11.63 19.39 6.14
C ASN A 278 10.82 18.15 6.49
N SER A 279 11.02 17.00 5.86
CA SER A 279 10.09 15.87 6.03
C SER A 279 10.43 14.91 7.16
N TYR A 280 11.70 14.87 7.61
CA TYR A 280 12.16 13.96 8.65
C TYR A 280 11.98 14.58 10.04
N ASN A 281 10.73 14.77 10.46
CA ASN A 281 10.41 15.35 11.76
C ASN A 281 9.16 14.72 12.40
N ALA A 282 8.99 14.92 13.71
CA ALA A 282 7.90 14.34 14.50
C ALA A 282 6.51 14.93 14.20
N ALA A 283 6.41 16.11 13.57
CA ALA A 283 5.15 16.68 13.14
C ALA A 283 4.65 16.11 11.80
N ASN A 284 5.49 15.43 11.02
CA ASN A 284 5.10 14.83 9.74
C ASN A 284 4.40 13.49 9.91
N GLU A 285 3.21 13.52 10.51
CA GLU A 285 2.43 12.32 10.82
C GLU A 285 2.20 11.42 9.61
N HIS A 286 2.09 12.00 8.41
CA HIS A 286 1.95 11.29 7.15
C HIS A 286 3.11 10.36 6.82
N PHE A 287 4.35 10.81 7.03
CA PHE A 287 5.54 10.05 6.64
C PHE A 287 6.22 9.33 7.79
N ARG A 288 5.95 9.70 9.06
CA ARG A 288 6.51 9.00 10.23
C ARG A 288 6.29 7.50 10.22
N ILE A 289 5.17 7.05 9.68
CA ILE A 289 4.85 5.62 9.51
C ILE A 289 5.91 4.84 8.70
N TYR A 290 6.74 5.53 7.90
CA TYR A 290 7.78 4.94 7.05
C TYR A 290 9.19 5.01 7.66
N PHE A 291 9.39 5.64 8.82
CA PHE A 291 10.75 5.76 9.39
C PHE A 291 10.84 5.64 10.91
N ASP A 292 9.75 5.89 11.64
CA ASP A 292 9.75 5.97 13.10
C ASP A 292 9.65 4.58 13.77
N ALA A 293 9.08 3.58 13.06
CA ALA A 293 8.73 2.26 13.61
C ALA A 293 7.72 2.34 14.77
N LEU A 294 6.60 3.01 14.50
CA LEU A 294 5.47 3.17 15.41
C LEU A 294 4.32 2.21 15.04
N ASP A 295 3.36 2.03 15.95
CA ASP A 295 2.11 1.30 15.67
C ASP A 295 1.25 2.17 14.76
N VAL A 296 1.17 1.82 13.47
CA VAL A 296 0.54 2.67 12.45
C VAL A 296 -0.98 2.74 12.62
N ALA A 297 -1.60 1.70 13.18
CA ALA A 297 -3.03 1.70 13.45
C ALA A 297 -3.33 2.63 14.63
N ALA A 298 -2.61 2.48 15.74
CA ALA A 298 -2.74 3.36 16.90
C ALA A 298 -2.44 4.82 16.53
N HIS A 299 -1.42 5.05 15.71
CA HIS A 299 -1.04 6.38 15.24
C HIS A 299 -2.13 7.08 14.44
N ALA A 300 -2.86 6.33 13.61
CA ALA A 300 -3.96 6.87 12.82
C ALA A 300 -5.22 7.13 13.65
N ILE A 301 -5.66 6.17 14.48
CA ILE A 301 -6.95 6.27 15.18
C ILE A 301 -6.93 7.25 16.35
N HIS A 302 -5.76 7.54 16.93
CA HIS A 302 -5.64 8.46 18.06
C HIS A 302 -5.57 9.94 17.65
N GLN A 303 -5.53 10.24 16.36
CA GLN A 303 -5.56 11.64 15.91
C GLN A 303 -6.88 12.31 16.30
N PRO A 304 -6.83 13.60 16.68
CA PRO A 304 -8.02 14.37 16.94
C PRO A 304 -8.76 14.69 15.63
N LEU A 305 -10.06 14.99 15.75
CA LEU A 305 -10.84 15.53 14.64
C LEU A 305 -10.55 17.03 14.51
N ARG A 306 -10.19 17.48 13.31
CA ARG A 306 -9.98 18.90 12.98
C ARG A 306 -11.06 19.49 12.08
N TYR A 307 -11.62 18.67 11.20
CA TYR A 307 -12.67 19.08 10.26
C TYR A 307 -13.88 18.19 10.37
N ARG A 308 -15.05 18.70 9.99
CA ARG A 308 -16.27 17.88 9.94
C ARG A 308 -16.07 16.75 8.90
N PRO A 309 -16.40 15.48 9.20
CA PRO A 309 -16.31 14.39 8.22
C PRO A 309 -17.07 14.71 6.94
N GLY A 310 -16.50 14.33 5.80
CA GLY A 310 -17.04 14.55 4.46
C GLY A 310 -16.94 15.98 3.93
N SER A 311 -16.48 16.96 4.75
CA SER A 311 -16.50 18.38 4.37
C SER A 311 -15.27 18.87 3.60
N LEU A 312 -14.13 18.19 3.72
CA LEU A 312 -12.87 18.57 3.11
C LEU A 312 -12.08 17.33 2.71
N TRP A 313 -11.61 17.29 1.47
CA TRP A 313 -10.65 16.28 1.03
C TRP A 313 -9.23 16.71 1.41
N ARG A 314 -8.46 15.80 2.00
CA ARG A 314 -7.02 15.97 2.23
C ARG A 314 -6.32 14.64 1.96
N TYR A 315 -5.27 14.65 1.14
CA TYR A 315 -4.47 13.45 0.90
C TYR A 315 -3.65 13.03 2.13
N ARG A 316 -4.03 11.93 2.80
CA ARG A 316 -3.52 11.51 4.11
C ARG A 316 -3.42 9.98 4.24
N ASN A 317 -2.47 9.47 5.04
CA ASN A 317 -2.36 8.03 5.31
C ASN A 317 -3.27 7.58 6.47
N SER A 318 -3.74 8.49 7.33
CA SER A 318 -4.63 8.18 8.46
C SER A 318 -5.86 7.38 8.05
N ASP A 319 -6.48 7.75 6.94
CA ASP A 319 -7.76 7.21 6.52
C ASP A 319 -7.63 5.74 6.04
N PRO A 320 -6.75 5.38 5.08
CA PRO A 320 -6.50 3.99 4.73
C PRO A 320 -5.94 3.15 5.89
N LEU A 321 -5.10 3.71 6.78
CA LEU A 321 -4.63 2.99 7.97
C LEU A 321 -5.79 2.65 8.92
N THR A 322 -6.70 3.61 9.14
CA THR A 322 -7.88 3.37 9.97
C THR A 322 -8.84 2.37 9.34
N LEU A 323 -8.98 2.38 8.01
CA LEU A 323 -9.73 1.34 7.30
C LEU A 323 -9.13 -0.05 7.55
N MET A 324 -7.81 -0.20 7.52
CA MET A 324 -7.17 -1.49 7.81
C MET A 324 -7.31 -1.90 9.28
N TYR A 325 -7.31 -0.96 10.22
CA TYR A 325 -7.64 -1.25 11.62
C TYR A 325 -9.08 -1.79 11.75
N VAL A 326 -10.05 -1.16 11.07
CA VAL A 326 -11.44 -1.63 11.02
C VAL A 326 -11.54 -3.02 10.39
N ALA A 327 -10.84 -3.25 9.27
CA ALA A 327 -10.81 -4.55 8.59
C ALA A 327 -10.24 -5.64 9.50
N ARG A 328 -9.10 -5.38 10.15
CA ARG A 328 -8.47 -6.28 11.12
C ARG A 328 -9.45 -6.71 12.20
N ARG A 329 -10.14 -5.76 12.83
CA ARG A 329 -11.12 -6.07 13.88
C ARG A 329 -12.31 -6.89 13.38
N ALA A 330 -12.81 -6.57 12.18
CA ALA A 330 -13.92 -7.32 11.58
C ALA A 330 -13.53 -8.78 11.30
N LEU A 331 -12.31 -9.01 10.83
CA LEU A 331 -11.74 -10.33 10.55
C LEU A 331 -11.45 -11.12 11.84
N GLU A 332 -10.83 -10.50 12.83
CA GLU A 332 -10.55 -11.12 14.14
C GLU A 332 -11.85 -11.55 14.84
N ALA A 333 -12.90 -10.74 14.75
CA ALA A 333 -14.23 -11.09 15.28
C ALA A 333 -14.87 -12.31 14.58
N LYS A 334 -14.39 -12.65 13.37
CA LYS A 334 -14.77 -13.86 12.63
C LYS A 334 -13.78 -15.01 12.81
N GLY A 335 -12.68 -14.81 13.54
CA GLY A 335 -11.61 -15.79 13.67
C GLY A 335 -10.80 -15.99 12.38
N GLU A 336 -10.81 -15.02 11.47
CA GLU A 336 -10.02 -15.07 10.23
C GLU A 336 -8.56 -14.65 10.47
N ASP A 337 -7.64 -15.24 9.69
CA ASP A 337 -6.22 -14.87 9.70
C ASP A 337 -6.02 -13.56 8.93
N VAL A 338 -5.85 -12.47 9.67
CA VAL A 338 -5.70 -11.10 9.14
C VAL A 338 -4.52 -11.00 8.16
N LEU A 339 -3.41 -11.69 8.43
CA LEU A 339 -2.20 -11.59 7.61
C LEU A 339 -2.34 -12.38 6.31
N ALA A 340 -3.15 -13.44 6.30
CA ALA A 340 -3.46 -14.22 5.09
C ALA A 340 -4.62 -13.63 4.27
N PHE A 341 -5.47 -12.80 4.88
CA PHE A 341 -6.69 -12.25 4.27
C PHE A 341 -6.48 -11.64 2.87
N PRO A 342 -5.50 -10.74 2.64
CA PRO A 342 -5.33 -10.13 1.32
C PRO A 342 -5.04 -11.15 0.21
N GLN A 343 -4.19 -12.15 0.52
CA GLN A 343 -3.88 -13.21 -0.44
C GLN A 343 -5.12 -14.06 -0.72
N ARG A 344 -5.77 -14.57 0.32
CA ARG A 344 -6.86 -15.55 0.19
C ARG A 344 -8.14 -14.97 -0.39
N ARG A 345 -8.51 -13.76 0.02
CA ARG A 345 -9.81 -13.16 -0.33
C ARG A 345 -9.76 -12.27 -1.56
N LEU A 346 -8.57 -11.85 -1.98
CA LEU A 346 -8.39 -11.00 -3.15
C LEU A 346 -7.39 -11.58 -4.16
N PHE A 347 -6.10 -11.70 -3.80
CA PHE A 347 -5.06 -11.95 -4.80
C PHE A 347 -5.16 -13.32 -5.47
N ASP A 348 -5.41 -14.39 -4.70
CA ASP A 348 -5.66 -15.73 -5.24
C ASP A 348 -6.87 -15.71 -6.20
N ARG A 349 -7.93 -14.97 -5.87
CA ARG A 349 -9.14 -14.91 -6.70
C ARG A 349 -8.95 -14.20 -8.04
N ILE A 350 -7.95 -13.33 -8.14
CA ILE A 350 -7.61 -12.62 -9.38
C ILE A 350 -6.35 -13.15 -10.07
N GLY A 351 -5.79 -14.27 -9.60
CA GLY A 351 -4.57 -14.85 -10.17
C GLY A 351 -3.26 -14.08 -9.85
N ALA A 352 -3.31 -13.15 -8.90
CA ALA A 352 -2.15 -12.36 -8.48
C ALA A 352 -1.30 -13.13 -7.44
N ARG A 353 0.02 -13.09 -7.61
CA ARG A 353 0.94 -14.03 -6.94
C ARG A 353 2.23 -13.40 -6.38
N SER A 354 2.51 -12.15 -6.71
CA SER A 354 3.74 -11.45 -6.34
C SER A 354 3.53 -10.35 -5.31
N PHE A 355 2.28 -10.05 -4.93
CA PHE A 355 2.01 -9.01 -3.93
C PHE A 355 2.60 -9.37 -2.57
N VAL A 356 3.25 -8.39 -1.95
CA VAL A 356 3.73 -8.43 -0.57
C VAL A 356 3.27 -7.14 0.10
N LEU A 357 2.41 -7.27 1.11
CA LEU A 357 1.90 -6.13 1.87
C LEU A 357 2.63 -6.10 3.20
N GLU A 358 3.53 -5.12 3.37
CA GLU A 358 4.36 -5.08 4.57
C GLU A 358 3.60 -4.53 5.78
N THR A 359 4.04 -4.98 6.95
CA THR A 359 3.47 -4.57 8.23
C THR A 359 4.44 -3.72 9.04
N ASP A 360 3.87 -2.95 9.98
CA ASP A 360 4.63 -2.44 11.11
C ASP A 360 5.05 -3.57 12.07
N ALA A 361 5.74 -3.22 13.17
CA ALA A 361 6.21 -4.20 14.15
C ALA A 361 5.09 -4.83 14.99
N TRP A 362 3.84 -4.37 14.87
CA TRP A 362 2.66 -4.90 15.56
C TRP A 362 1.76 -5.73 14.63
N GLY A 363 2.21 -5.98 13.40
CA GLY A 363 1.48 -6.77 12.41
C GLY A 363 0.34 -6.01 11.74
N ASN A 364 0.31 -4.68 11.82
CA ASN A 364 -0.64 -3.87 11.08
C ASN A 364 -0.08 -3.60 9.68
N PHE A 365 -0.87 -3.88 8.63
CA PHE A 365 -0.48 -3.50 7.27
C PHE A 365 -0.30 -1.99 7.17
N ILE A 366 0.83 -1.57 6.59
CA ILE A 366 1.07 -0.16 6.31
C ILE A 366 0.16 0.29 5.16
N ILE A 367 -0.02 -0.54 4.11
CA ILE A 367 -0.97 -0.40 2.99
C ILE A 367 -1.02 0.95 2.27
N THR A 368 -0.08 1.84 2.54
CA THR A 368 -0.08 3.20 2.03
C THR A 368 1.19 3.54 1.27
N GLY A 369 2.14 2.60 1.17
CA GLY A 369 3.52 2.87 0.78
C GLY A 369 4.39 1.62 0.56
N TYR A 370 4.53 0.82 1.61
CA TYR A 370 5.43 -0.34 1.68
C TYR A 370 4.77 -1.61 1.15
N ASP A 371 4.07 -1.47 0.05
CA ASP A 371 3.40 -2.55 -0.64
C ASP A 371 4.14 -2.82 -1.94
N TYR A 372 4.41 -4.09 -2.22
CA TYR A 372 5.18 -4.51 -3.38
C TYR A 372 4.32 -5.38 -4.28
N GLY A 373 4.51 -5.27 -5.59
CA GLY A 373 3.86 -6.15 -6.55
C GLY A 373 4.52 -6.07 -7.92
N GLY A 374 4.46 -7.15 -8.68
CA GLY A 374 4.93 -7.22 -10.05
C GLY A 374 3.98 -6.56 -11.04
N THR A 375 4.50 -6.19 -12.22
CA THR A 375 3.76 -5.44 -13.24
C THR A 375 2.49 -6.16 -13.69
N ARG A 376 2.54 -7.49 -13.88
CA ARG A 376 1.35 -8.26 -14.33
C ARG A 376 0.27 -8.38 -13.25
N ASP A 377 0.66 -8.39 -11.98
CA ASP A 377 -0.33 -8.45 -10.89
C ASP A 377 -1.02 -7.10 -10.67
N TRP A 378 -0.29 -6.00 -10.87
CA TRP A 378 -0.90 -4.68 -11.01
C TRP A 378 -1.82 -4.57 -12.24
N ALA A 379 -1.53 -5.30 -13.32
CA ALA A 379 -2.42 -5.34 -14.48
C ALA A 379 -3.71 -6.12 -14.19
N ARG A 380 -3.62 -7.23 -13.44
CA ARG A 380 -4.79 -7.97 -12.91
C ARG A 380 -5.63 -7.10 -11.98
N PHE A 381 -4.99 -6.35 -11.09
CA PHE A 381 -5.66 -5.35 -10.25
C PHE A 381 -6.42 -4.32 -11.08
N GLY A 382 -5.81 -3.78 -12.15
CA GLY A 382 -6.48 -2.87 -13.06
C GLY A 382 -7.67 -3.50 -13.80
N LEU A 383 -7.53 -4.75 -14.26
CA LEU A 383 -8.59 -5.51 -14.91
C LEU A 383 -9.80 -5.74 -13.99
N LEU A 384 -9.57 -6.00 -12.70
CA LEU A 384 -10.65 -6.14 -11.72
C LEU A 384 -11.56 -4.91 -11.72
N TYR A 385 -10.97 -3.71 -11.77
CA TYR A 385 -11.73 -2.47 -11.84
C TYR A 385 -12.29 -2.19 -13.23
N LEU A 386 -11.58 -2.56 -14.30
CA LEU A 386 -12.11 -2.45 -15.66
C LEU A 386 -13.41 -3.24 -15.81
N TRP A 387 -13.48 -4.42 -15.19
CA TRP A 387 -14.62 -5.33 -15.16
C TRP A 387 -15.58 -5.12 -13.97
N ASP A 388 -15.54 -3.95 -13.32
CA ASP A 388 -16.43 -3.57 -12.21
C ASP A 388 -16.55 -4.63 -11.10
N GLY A 389 -15.41 -5.19 -10.70
CA GLY A 389 -15.33 -6.15 -9.61
C GLY A 389 -15.74 -7.57 -9.98
N VAL A 390 -16.10 -7.84 -11.24
CA VAL A 390 -16.43 -9.18 -11.73
C VAL A 390 -15.19 -9.81 -12.35
N TRP A 391 -14.81 -10.98 -11.86
CA TRP A 391 -13.65 -11.73 -12.32
C TRP A 391 -14.08 -13.11 -12.80
N LEU A 392 -14.00 -13.35 -14.11
CA LEU A 392 -14.37 -14.64 -14.73
C LEU A 392 -15.77 -15.15 -14.31
N GLY A 393 -16.73 -14.23 -14.19
CA GLY A 393 -18.12 -14.51 -13.80
C GLY A 393 -18.39 -14.44 -12.29
N ASP A 394 -17.35 -14.32 -11.47
CA ASP A 394 -17.48 -14.24 -10.01
C ASP A 394 -17.37 -12.79 -9.52
N ARG A 395 -18.29 -12.35 -8.67
CA ARG A 395 -18.31 -10.99 -8.15
C ARG A 395 -17.48 -10.89 -6.87
N ILE A 396 -16.34 -10.22 -6.98
CA ILE A 396 -15.39 -10.00 -5.87
C ILE A 396 -15.71 -8.71 -5.13
N LEU A 397 -16.11 -7.65 -5.86
CA LEU A 397 -16.44 -6.34 -5.30
C LEU A 397 -17.93 -6.02 -5.47
N PRO A 398 -18.51 -5.14 -4.62
CA PRO A 398 -19.90 -4.74 -4.73
C PRO A 398 -20.25 -4.24 -6.13
N GLU A 399 -21.50 -4.45 -6.55
CA GLU A 399 -21.99 -3.85 -7.78
C GLU A 399 -21.86 -2.31 -7.71
N GLY A 400 -21.33 -1.70 -8.78
CA GLY A 400 -21.07 -0.26 -8.80
C GLY A 400 -19.86 0.18 -7.97
N TRP A 401 -19.01 -0.73 -7.51
CA TRP A 401 -17.80 -0.36 -6.77
C TRP A 401 -16.84 0.50 -7.59
N ARG A 402 -16.73 0.25 -8.91
CA ARG A 402 -15.96 1.13 -9.80
C ARG A 402 -16.53 2.56 -9.80
N GLU A 403 -17.85 2.70 -9.90
CA GLU A 403 -18.52 4.01 -9.86
C GLU A 403 -18.28 4.72 -8.52
N PHE A 404 -18.33 3.99 -7.40
CA PHE A 404 -18.02 4.55 -6.10
C PHE A 404 -16.59 5.11 -6.04
N VAL A 405 -15.59 4.34 -6.47
CA VAL A 405 -14.19 4.80 -6.39
C VAL A 405 -13.87 5.89 -7.41
N THR A 406 -14.60 5.96 -8.53
CA THR A 406 -14.44 7.02 -9.55
C THR A 406 -15.31 8.24 -9.33
N THR A 407 -16.21 8.21 -8.35
CA THR A 407 -16.98 9.39 -7.93
C THR A 407 -16.07 10.34 -7.16
N PRO A 408 -15.92 11.62 -7.60
CA PRO A 408 -15.11 12.59 -6.87
C PRO A 408 -15.50 12.73 -5.41
N ALA A 409 -14.51 12.84 -4.53
CA ALA A 409 -14.72 13.14 -3.12
C ALA A 409 -15.47 14.49 -3.01
N PRO A 410 -16.58 14.59 -2.25
CA PRO A 410 -17.39 15.80 -2.18
C PRO A 410 -16.61 17.07 -1.79
N GLY A 411 -15.58 16.91 -0.94
CA GLY A 411 -14.72 17.99 -0.48
C GLY A 411 -13.49 18.27 -1.36
N ASP A 412 -13.39 17.66 -2.56
CA ASP A 412 -12.29 17.90 -3.50
C ASP A 412 -12.76 18.81 -4.67
N PRO A 413 -12.40 20.10 -4.66
CA PRO A 413 -12.79 21.02 -5.73
C PRO A 413 -12.10 20.69 -7.07
N SER A 414 -10.97 19.99 -7.06
CA SER A 414 -10.26 19.60 -8.27
C SER A 414 -10.94 18.44 -9.00
N ARG A 415 -11.82 17.69 -8.30
CA ARG A 415 -12.40 16.43 -8.78
C ARG A 415 -11.33 15.43 -9.24
N GLY A 416 -10.16 15.49 -8.60
CA GLY A 416 -8.98 14.70 -8.90
C GLY A 416 -8.85 13.45 -8.05
N TYR A 417 -9.70 13.26 -7.05
CA TYR A 417 -9.66 12.10 -6.16
C TYR A 417 -11.03 11.54 -5.83
N GLY A 418 -11.12 10.22 -5.65
CA GLY A 418 -12.33 9.49 -5.29
C GLY A 418 -12.12 8.52 -4.13
N GLY A 419 -12.60 7.28 -4.27
CA GLY A 419 -12.51 6.22 -3.26
C GLY A 419 -11.13 5.58 -3.16
N LEU A 420 -10.11 6.34 -2.75
CA LEU A 420 -8.69 5.98 -2.73
C LEU A 420 -8.05 5.78 -4.13
N PHE A 421 -8.60 6.45 -5.15
CA PHE A 421 -8.08 6.50 -6.51
C PHE A 421 -7.94 7.94 -6.98
N TRP A 422 -6.93 8.19 -7.81
CA TRP A 422 -6.80 9.44 -8.57
C TRP A 422 -7.70 9.39 -9.80
N LEU A 423 -8.26 10.54 -10.18
CA LEU A 423 -9.27 10.67 -11.22
C LEU A 423 -8.85 11.71 -12.26
N ASN A 424 -9.17 11.44 -13.52
CA ASN A 424 -9.16 12.45 -14.57
C ASN A 424 -10.49 13.17 -14.72
N ALA A 425 -11.43 13.03 -13.77
CA ALA A 425 -12.75 13.66 -13.84
C ALA A 425 -12.63 15.20 -13.89
N GLY A 426 -11.67 15.76 -13.16
CA GLY A 426 -11.28 17.18 -13.25
C GLY A 426 -10.48 17.56 -14.50
N GLY A 427 -9.88 16.59 -15.21
CA GLY A 427 -9.10 16.80 -16.43
C GLY A 427 -7.65 17.21 -16.21
N ALA A 428 -7.06 16.80 -15.08
CA ALA A 428 -5.66 17.09 -14.79
C ALA A 428 -4.69 16.53 -15.85
N MET A 429 -5.09 15.48 -16.57
CA MET A 429 -4.39 14.95 -17.74
C MET A 429 -5.21 15.19 -19.00
N GLU A 430 -5.02 16.34 -19.63
CA GLU A 430 -5.83 16.85 -20.76
C GLU A 430 -5.89 15.90 -21.97
N ARG A 431 -4.87 15.06 -22.16
CA ARG A 431 -4.78 14.12 -23.29
C ARG A 431 -5.38 12.75 -23.01
N LEU A 432 -5.95 12.57 -21.82
CA LEU A 432 -6.59 11.34 -21.39
C LEU A 432 -8.10 11.54 -21.32
N PRO A 433 -8.91 10.49 -21.57
CA PRO A 433 -10.35 10.53 -21.34
C PRO A 433 -10.70 10.91 -19.89
N ARG A 434 -11.87 11.54 -19.71
CA ARG A 434 -12.34 12.02 -18.39
C ARG A 434 -12.70 10.88 -17.43
N ASP A 435 -13.00 9.71 -17.97
CA ASP A 435 -13.29 8.49 -17.21
C ASP A 435 -12.01 7.71 -16.84
N ALA A 436 -10.83 8.22 -17.18
CA ALA A 436 -9.56 7.64 -16.73
C ALA A 436 -9.39 7.82 -15.21
N PHE A 437 -8.94 6.77 -14.54
CA PHE A 437 -8.60 6.79 -13.11
C PHE A 437 -7.43 5.85 -12.83
N TRP A 438 -6.70 6.07 -11.73
CA TRP A 438 -5.49 5.29 -11.46
C TRP A 438 -5.14 5.19 -9.98
N ALA A 439 -4.49 4.08 -9.64
CA ALA A 439 -3.65 3.99 -8.45
C ALA A 439 -2.31 4.69 -8.75
N ALA A 440 -1.80 5.51 -7.83
CA ALA A 440 -0.53 6.21 -8.01
C ALA A 440 0.35 6.13 -6.78
N GLY A 441 1.63 5.86 -7.02
CA GLY A 441 2.69 5.83 -6.03
C GLY A 441 3.64 7.02 -6.17
N TYR A 442 4.28 7.37 -5.06
CA TYR A 442 5.42 8.28 -5.07
C TYR A 442 6.49 7.76 -6.06
N MET A 443 7.20 8.69 -6.70
CA MET A 443 8.19 8.40 -7.74
C MET A 443 7.64 7.71 -9.00
N GLY A 444 6.34 7.83 -9.29
CA GLY A 444 5.79 7.58 -10.62
C GLY A 444 5.32 6.15 -10.91
N GLN A 445 5.10 5.34 -9.88
CA GLN A 445 4.44 4.04 -10.01
C GLN A 445 2.94 4.26 -10.31
N ARG A 446 2.36 3.64 -11.34
CA ARG A 446 0.95 3.85 -11.70
C ARG A 446 0.29 2.60 -12.28
N THR A 447 -0.98 2.41 -11.93
CA THR A 447 -1.91 1.50 -12.62
C THR A 447 -3.13 2.30 -13.04
N LEU A 448 -3.20 2.63 -14.32
CA LEU A 448 -4.26 3.42 -14.94
C LEU A 448 -5.29 2.51 -15.60
N VAL A 449 -6.55 2.87 -15.46
CA VAL A 449 -7.69 2.24 -16.11
C VAL A 449 -8.44 3.30 -16.93
N ILE A 450 -8.79 2.98 -18.17
CA ILE A 450 -9.63 3.81 -19.04
C ILE A 450 -10.79 2.95 -19.54
N PRO A 451 -11.95 2.95 -18.84
CA PRO A 451 -13.10 2.11 -19.20
C PRO A 451 -13.59 2.32 -20.62
N SER A 452 -13.72 3.57 -21.07
CA SER A 452 -14.16 3.93 -22.43
C SER A 452 -13.24 3.42 -23.54
N ARG A 453 -12.05 2.94 -23.20
CA ARG A 453 -11.04 2.42 -24.12
C ARG A 453 -10.67 0.97 -23.84
N ASP A 454 -11.33 0.28 -22.91
CA ASP A 454 -11.03 -1.12 -22.54
C ASP A 454 -9.54 -1.34 -22.28
N LEU A 455 -8.92 -0.40 -21.56
CA LEU A 455 -7.47 -0.24 -21.44
C LEU A 455 -7.02 -0.18 -19.99
N VAL A 456 -5.97 -0.93 -19.67
CA VAL A 456 -5.18 -0.81 -18.44
C VAL A 456 -3.72 -0.55 -18.83
N VAL A 457 -3.08 0.42 -18.17
CA VAL A 457 -1.65 0.71 -18.34
C VAL A 457 -0.99 0.67 -16.98
N VAL A 458 -0.02 -0.21 -16.81
CA VAL A 458 0.84 -0.28 -15.64
C VAL A 458 2.21 0.26 -16.01
N ARG A 459 2.74 1.14 -15.16
CA ARG A 459 4.12 1.59 -15.23
C ARG A 459 4.73 1.52 -13.85
N GLN A 460 5.86 0.83 -13.74
CA GLN A 460 6.65 0.74 -12.53
C GLN A 460 8.09 1.20 -12.76
N GLY A 461 8.67 1.87 -11.77
CA GLY A 461 10.04 2.40 -11.79
C GLY A 461 10.16 3.72 -11.02
N PRO A 462 11.16 3.89 -10.14
CA PRO A 462 11.28 5.11 -9.34
C PRO A 462 11.89 6.25 -10.16
N SER A 463 11.04 7.18 -10.63
CA SER A 463 11.45 8.42 -11.29
C SER A 463 12.15 9.35 -10.31
N SER A 464 13.21 10.05 -10.75
CA SER A 464 13.95 10.99 -9.90
C SER A 464 13.24 12.33 -9.67
N GLY A 465 12.01 12.48 -10.19
CA GLY A 465 11.11 13.61 -9.98
C GLY A 465 10.25 13.89 -11.21
N GLY A 466 9.08 14.50 -11.01
CA GLY A 466 8.20 15.00 -12.08
C GLY A 466 7.90 14.00 -13.21
N ASP A 467 7.02 13.02 -12.96
CA ASP A 467 6.64 11.97 -13.93
C ASP A 467 5.32 12.24 -14.66
N GLY A 468 4.55 13.27 -14.26
CA GLY A 468 3.21 13.54 -14.78
C GLY A 468 3.14 13.70 -16.30
N ALA A 469 3.99 14.57 -16.86
CA ALA A 469 4.05 14.82 -18.30
C ALA A 469 4.53 13.58 -19.08
N TYR A 470 5.52 12.86 -18.55
CA TYR A 470 6.01 11.60 -19.11
C TYR A 470 4.87 10.57 -19.20
N PHE A 471 4.14 10.34 -18.10
CA PHE A 471 3.09 9.35 -18.08
C PHE A 471 1.89 9.73 -18.97
N GLN A 472 1.53 11.02 -19.01
CA GLN A 472 0.49 11.51 -19.92
C GLN A 472 0.88 11.27 -21.40
N GLU A 473 2.14 11.55 -21.75
CA GLU A 473 2.66 11.27 -23.10
C GLU A 473 2.67 9.76 -23.40
N LEU A 474 3.14 8.93 -22.47
CA LEU A 474 3.15 7.47 -22.57
C LEU A 474 1.76 6.94 -22.96
N VAL A 475 0.75 7.31 -22.17
CA VAL A 475 -0.63 6.84 -22.38
C VAL A 475 -1.22 7.40 -23.67
N ALA A 476 -0.96 8.66 -24.00
CA ALA A 476 -1.45 9.24 -25.24
C ALA A 476 -0.88 8.52 -26.48
N ARG A 477 0.39 8.12 -26.46
CA ARG A 477 0.98 7.33 -27.55
C ARG A 477 0.39 5.92 -27.62
N ILE A 478 0.16 5.27 -26.48
CA ILE A 478 -0.53 3.97 -26.41
C ILE A 478 -1.93 4.08 -27.04
N LEU A 479 -2.70 5.10 -26.67
CA LEU A 479 -4.05 5.33 -27.21
C LEU A 479 -4.05 5.49 -28.73
N ASN A 480 -3.03 6.13 -29.31
CA ASN A 480 -2.87 6.24 -30.75
C ASN A 480 -2.57 4.87 -31.40
N ALA A 481 -1.72 4.06 -30.78
CA ALA A 481 -1.32 2.75 -31.31
C ALA A 481 -2.46 1.70 -31.25
N ILE A 482 -3.35 1.76 -30.26
CA ILE A 482 -4.49 0.83 -30.13
C ILE A 482 -5.78 1.34 -30.80
N GLY A 483 -5.80 2.61 -31.21
CA GLY A 483 -6.96 3.30 -31.80
C GLY A 483 -6.79 3.68 -33.27
N GLY A 484 -5.65 3.38 -33.90
CA GLY A 484 -5.29 3.76 -35.28
C GLY A 484 -6.00 2.97 -36.39
N GLY A 485 -6.95 2.09 -36.05
CA GLY A 485 -7.78 1.34 -37.00
C GLY A 485 -8.93 2.13 -37.60
N THR A 486 -8.69 3.33 -38.12
CA THR A 486 -9.59 4.01 -39.07
C THR A 486 -8.68 4.59 -40.16
N GLY A 487 -8.55 3.98 -41.34
CA GLY A 487 -9.68 3.66 -42.19
C GLY A 487 -10.28 4.98 -42.66
N SER A 488 -9.74 5.50 -43.77
CA SER A 488 -10.51 6.39 -44.63
C SER A 488 -11.85 5.71 -44.92
N ARG A 489 -12.95 6.33 -44.50
CA ARG A 489 -14.28 6.24 -45.12
C ARG A 489 -15.19 7.30 -44.54
#